data_AF-A0A4P8XYY0-F1
#
_entry.id   AF-A0A4P8XYY0-F1
#
_cell.length_a   1.000
_cell.length_b   1.000
_cell.length_c   1.000
_cell.angle_alpha   90.00
_cell.angle_beta   90.00
_cell.angle_gamma   90.00
#
_symmetry.space_group_name_H-M   'P 1'
#
loop_
_entity.id
_entity.type
_entity.pdbx_description
1 polymer ?
#
loop_
_entity_poly.entity_id
_entity_poly.type
_entity_poly.pdbx_seq_one_letter_code
_entity_poly.pdbx_strand_id
1 'polypeptide(L)'
;MKKKEIIITVLSVLVVALAICVVVLAYNNHQLKSTNNPEKVSTAHKVKGVYFRKVYGSMGAIHGDGITNNKCTFKTEVYAFDSNVKFLNDISKLRFDNDNVYIEKVVVNDNPEKENDLTKYTVSFTVGFAKDGNYSVKELVYDDGNNTVKYPMGNIAFTYKMGQTVDLQQGIDTEITNNKIAYYFLENNKEPFTVEGLVSGESSDFTYTYKKNVKFTPGKQLDYYVDINGNATGADTTVFCPLFEIKIENSNQTKYFVPISQTYGGNNNLSYSQIKEYVQK
;
A
#
# COMPACT_ATOMS: atom_id res chain seq x y z
N MET A 1 -2.53 33.55 77.41
CA MET A 1 -1.33 32.97 76.79
C MET A 1 -0.25 34.03 76.71
N LYS A 2 0.94 33.73 77.25
CA LYS A 2 2.07 34.67 77.29
C LYS A 2 2.66 34.80 75.88
N LYS A 3 3.14 35.98 75.45
CA LYS A 3 3.70 36.23 74.10
C LYS A 3 4.65 35.12 73.58
N LYS A 4 5.38 34.44 74.47
CA LYS A 4 6.24 33.29 74.14
C LYS A 4 5.47 32.05 73.66
N GLU A 5 4.29 31.76 74.19
CA GLU A 5 3.45 30.63 73.78
C GLU A 5 2.88 30.84 72.38
N ILE A 6 2.48 32.07 72.04
CA ILE A 6 1.97 32.40 70.69
C ILE A 6 3.10 32.26 69.65
N ILE A 7 4.32 32.69 69.97
CA ILE A 7 5.47 32.54 69.08
C ILE A 7 5.81 31.07 68.86
N ILE A 8 5.74 30.23 69.90
CA ILE A 8 6.00 28.78 69.78
C ILE A 8 4.91 28.10 68.95
N THR A 9 3.63 28.47 69.13
CA THR A 9 2.53 27.90 68.33
C THR A 9 2.59 28.36 66.86
N VAL A 10 2.98 29.60 66.59
CA VAL A 10 3.16 30.09 65.22
C VAL A 10 4.37 29.44 64.56
N LEU A 11 5.48 29.25 65.29
CA LEU A 11 6.65 28.52 64.79
C LEU A 11 6.33 27.05 64.54
N SER A 12 5.55 26.38 65.39
CA SER A 12 5.19 24.97 65.17
C SER A 12 4.27 24.81 63.96
N VAL A 13 3.31 25.72 63.74
CA VAL A 13 2.47 25.74 62.54
C VAL A 13 3.31 26.05 61.28
N LEU A 14 4.28 26.96 61.36
CA LEU A 14 5.18 27.25 60.24
C LEU A 14 6.09 26.06 59.90
N VAL A 15 6.60 25.34 60.90
CA VAL A 15 7.43 24.14 60.71
C VAL A 15 6.61 23.00 60.09
N VAL A 16 5.35 22.83 60.50
CA VAL A 16 4.45 21.84 59.88
C VAL A 16 4.09 22.23 58.45
N ALA A 17 3.82 23.52 58.17
CA ALA A 17 3.55 24.00 56.82
C ALA A 17 4.79 23.86 55.91
N LEU A 18 5.99 24.16 56.42
CA LEU A 18 7.25 23.92 55.71
C LEU A 18 7.50 22.43 55.47
N ALA A 19 7.21 21.56 56.44
CA ALA A 19 7.31 20.12 56.26
C ALA A 19 6.35 19.61 55.18
N ILE A 20 5.10 20.10 55.14
CA ILE A 20 4.13 19.76 54.09
C ILE A 20 4.61 20.30 52.73
N CYS A 21 5.10 21.54 52.66
CA CYS A 21 5.63 22.10 51.42
C CYS A 21 6.87 21.32 50.93
N VAL A 22 7.76 20.90 51.82
CA VAL A 22 8.93 20.07 51.49
C VAL A 22 8.51 18.66 51.09
N VAL A 23 7.48 18.07 51.69
CA VAL A 23 6.92 16.77 51.30
C VAL A 23 6.18 16.85 49.97
N VAL A 24 5.45 17.94 49.68
CA VAL A 24 4.80 18.17 48.38
C VAL A 24 5.83 18.50 47.30
N LEU A 25 6.88 19.26 47.61
CA LEU A 25 8.02 19.47 46.71
C LEU A 25 8.80 18.17 46.51
N ALA A 26 9.02 17.36 47.55
CA ALA A 26 9.65 16.07 47.43
C ALA A 26 8.76 15.09 46.65
N TYR A 27 7.44 15.09 46.84
CA TYR A 27 6.49 14.25 46.09
C TYR A 27 6.36 14.69 44.62
N ASN A 28 6.30 15.99 44.33
CA ASN A 28 6.33 16.51 42.96
C ASN A 28 7.70 16.29 42.31
N ASN A 29 8.80 16.43 43.05
CA ASN A 29 10.15 16.12 42.56
C ASN A 29 10.37 14.60 42.46
N HIS A 30 9.66 13.76 43.23
CA HIS A 30 9.64 12.31 43.10
C HIS A 30 8.69 11.88 41.97
N GLN A 31 7.66 12.66 41.62
CA GLN A 31 6.89 12.49 40.38
C GLN A 31 7.71 12.94 39.16
N LEU A 32 8.58 13.95 39.29
CA LEU A 32 9.53 14.42 38.26
C LEU A 32 10.83 13.59 38.17
N LYS A 33 11.22 12.88 39.23
CA LYS A 33 12.40 11.99 39.27
C LYS A 33 12.08 10.50 39.23
N SER A 34 10.89 10.07 39.66
CA SER A 34 10.40 8.69 39.43
C SER A 34 9.65 8.54 38.10
N THR A 35 9.65 9.57 37.27
CA THR A 35 9.51 9.46 35.81
C THR A 35 10.86 9.37 35.08
N ASN A 36 12.00 9.35 35.81
CA ASN A 36 13.36 9.32 35.25
C ASN A 36 14.29 8.24 35.82
N ASN A 37 13.78 7.28 36.61
CA ASN A 37 14.31 5.93 36.38
C ASN A 37 13.73 5.51 35.04
N PRO A 38 14.50 4.93 34.11
CA PRO A 38 13.85 4.20 33.05
C PRO A 38 13.02 3.17 33.81
N GLU A 39 11.70 3.35 33.83
CA GLU A 39 10.85 2.18 33.70
C GLU A 39 11.60 1.35 32.66
N LYS A 40 11.94 0.12 33.02
CA LYS A 40 11.87 -0.92 32.01
C LYS A 40 10.39 -0.91 31.57
N VAL A 41 9.98 0.12 30.83
CA VAL A 41 9.11 -0.02 29.70
C VAL A 41 9.84 -1.12 28.98
N SER A 42 9.27 -2.31 29.10
CA SER A 42 9.64 -3.41 28.25
C SER A 42 9.53 -2.85 26.84
N THR A 43 10.65 -2.37 26.30
CA THR A 43 10.80 -2.02 24.88
C THR A 43 10.66 -3.27 24.02
N ALA A 44 10.50 -4.44 24.64
CA ALA A 44 9.92 -5.62 24.03
C ALA A 44 8.38 -5.51 23.95
N HIS A 45 7.89 -4.52 23.21
CA HIS A 45 6.74 -4.77 22.34
C HIS A 45 7.30 -4.88 20.93
N LYS A 46 7.96 -6.02 20.69
CA LYS A 46 8.22 -6.50 19.34
C LYS A 46 6.86 -6.63 18.68
N VAL A 47 6.69 -6.08 17.49
CA VAL A 47 5.58 -6.44 16.60
C VAL A 47 5.55 -7.97 16.56
N LYS A 48 4.50 -8.58 17.12
CA LYS A 48 4.45 -10.05 17.27
C LYS A 48 4.24 -10.74 15.93
N GLY A 49 3.74 -10.00 14.94
CA GLY A 49 4.03 -10.21 13.54
C GLY A 49 3.18 -9.34 12.63
N VAL A 50 3.53 -9.37 11.35
CA VAL A 50 2.98 -8.52 10.29
C VAL A 50 2.44 -9.43 9.20
N TYR A 51 1.23 -9.15 8.75
CA TYR A 51 0.61 -9.80 7.61
C TYR A 51 0.27 -8.77 6.54
N PHE A 52 0.76 -8.99 5.32
CA PHE A 52 0.33 -8.26 4.14
C PHE A 52 -0.81 -9.03 3.49
N ARG A 53 -1.93 -8.35 3.24
CA ARG A 53 -2.99 -8.91 2.41
C ARG A 53 -2.41 -9.22 1.03
N LYS A 54 -2.63 -10.46 0.58
CA LYS A 54 -2.12 -10.92 -0.71
C LYS A 54 -2.75 -10.10 -1.83
N VAL A 55 -1.91 -9.72 -2.79
CA VAL A 55 -2.27 -8.97 -3.99
C VAL A 55 -1.93 -9.81 -5.21
N TYR A 56 -2.89 -9.95 -6.12
CA TYR A 56 -2.74 -10.66 -7.38
C TYR A 56 -3.12 -9.79 -8.57
N GLY A 57 -2.46 -9.99 -9.70
CA GLY A 57 -2.90 -9.42 -10.97
C GLY A 57 -1.77 -8.88 -11.84
N SER A 58 -2.09 -7.92 -12.69
CA SER A 58 -1.22 -7.43 -13.76
C SER A 58 -1.24 -5.91 -13.84
N MET A 59 -0.06 -5.31 -13.95
CA MET A 59 0.13 -3.87 -14.05
C MET A 59 1.11 -3.52 -15.17
N GLY A 60 0.72 -2.61 -16.04
CA GLY A 60 1.50 -2.11 -17.15
C GLY A 60 1.86 -0.64 -16.98
N ALA A 61 3.12 -0.29 -17.28
CA ALA A 61 3.59 1.08 -17.36
C ALA A 61 4.38 1.28 -18.66
N ILE A 62 4.41 2.53 -19.11
CA ILE A 62 5.17 2.95 -20.29
C ILE A 62 6.13 4.06 -19.92
N HIS A 63 7.36 3.98 -20.40
CA HIS A 63 8.28 5.10 -20.34
C HIS A 63 7.86 6.18 -21.33
N GLY A 64 7.46 7.34 -20.82
CA GLY A 64 7.24 8.56 -21.59
C GLY A 64 7.93 9.76 -20.94
N ASP A 65 8.06 10.84 -21.70
CA ASP A 65 8.64 12.11 -21.23
C ASP A 65 7.77 12.79 -20.14
N GLY A 66 6.57 12.26 -19.87
CA GLY A 66 5.67 12.67 -18.79
C GLY A 66 5.71 11.74 -17.57
N ILE A 67 5.51 12.29 -16.37
CA ILE A 67 5.74 11.60 -15.09
C ILE A 67 4.60 10.60 -14.75
N THR A 68 3.40 10.77 -15.31
CA THR A 68 2.18 10.05 -14.88
C THR A 68 2.06 8.62 -15.40
N ASN A 69 2.64 8.30 -16.57
CA ASN A 69 2.47 6.98 -17.21
C ASN A 69 3.63 6.01 -16.94
N ASN A 70 4.70 6.52 -16.32
CA ASN A 70 5.93 5.79 -16.04
C ASN A 70 5.86 4.95 -14.76
N LYS A 71 4.75 5.03 -14.03
CA LYS A 71 4.63 4.52 -12.66
C LYS A 71 3.31 3.79 -12.49
N CYS A 72 3.37 2.67 -11.78
CA CYS A 72 2.19 1.94 -11.33
C CYS A 72 1.99 2.21 -9.83
N THR A 73 0.76 2.31 -9.37
CA THR A 73 0.48 2.33 -7.92
C THR A 73 -0.46 1.19 -7.59
N PHE A 74 -0.19 0.42 -6.53
CA PHE A 74 -1.18 -0.51 -6.00
C PHE A 74 -1.36 -0.28 -4.50
N LYS A 75 -2.50 -0.74 -3.99
CA LYS A 75 -2.86 -0.64 -2.57
C LYS A 75 -2.99 -2.04 -1.98
N THR A 76 -2.59 -2.17 -0.73
CA THR A 76 -2.80 -3.38 0.07
C THR A 76 -3.11 -3.02 1.52
N GLU A 77 -3.69 -3.97 2.24
CA GLU A 77 -3.92 -3.87 3.67
C GLU A 77 -2.80 -4.57 4.43
N VAL A 78 -2.32 -3.91 5.48
CA VAL A 78 -1.25 -4.43 6.34
C VAL A 78 -1.78 -4.53 7.74
N TYR A 79 -1.65 -5.72 8.32
CA TYR A 79 -2.15 -6.05 9.63
C TYR A 79 -0.98 -6.31 10.57
N ALA A 80 -0.93 -5.57 11.67
CA ALA A 80 0.16 -5.67 12.65
C ALA A 80 -0.40 -5.94 14.05
N PHE A 81 0.13 -6.96 14.72
CA PHE A 81 -0.19 -7.30 16.11
C PHE A 81 0.70 -6.53 17.09
N ASP A 82 0.09 -5.96 18.14
CA ASP A 82 0.76 -5.18 19.17
C ASP A 82 1.62 -4.04 18.57
N SER A 83 1.10 -3.38 17.53
CA SER A 83 1.89 -2.42 16.77
C SER A 83 2.23 -1.17 17.59
N ASN A 84 3.52 -0.97 17.85
CA ASN A 84 4.08 0.31 18.27
C ASN A 84 4.53 1.08 17.02
N VAL A 85 4.62 2.41 17.13
CA VAL A 85 4.99 3.42 16.11
C VAL A 85 6.18 3.05 15.20
N LYS A 86 7.01 2.08 15.59
CA LYS A 86 8.23 1.65 14.88
C LYS A 86 7.98 0.99 13.51
N PHE A 87 6.93 0.18 13.34
CA PHE A 87 6.66 -0.50 12.05
C PHE A 87 6.37 0.49 10.90
N LEU A 88 5.63 1.56 11.19
CA LEU A 88 5.34 2.60 10.20
C LEU A 88 6.59 3.33 9.71
N ASN A 89 7.61 3.46 10.58
CA ASN A 89 8.88 4.04 10.21
C ASN A 89 9.75 3.09 9.35
N ASP A 90 9.47 1.79 9.41
CA ASP A 90 10.23 0.76 8.69
C ASP A 90 9.58 0.36 7.36
N ILE A 91 8.29 0.63 7.15
CA ILE A 91 7.59 0.27 5.91
C ILE A 91 8.16 0.96 4.67
N SER A 92 8.75 2.15 4.85
CA SER A 92 9.44 2.90 3.79
C SER A 92 10.78 2.28 3.39
N LYS A 93 11.32 1.35 4.19
CA LYS A 93 12.58 0.64 3.92
C LYS A 93 12.38 -0.71 3.23
N LEU A 94 11.13 -1.11 3.01
CA LEU A 94 10.83 -2.33 2.27
C LEU A 94 11.31 -2.19 0.82
N ARG A 95 11.76 -3.31 0.26
CA ARG A 95 12.07 -3.46 -1.17
C ARG A 95 11.34 -4.67 -1.73
N PHE A 96 11.21 -4.73 -3.05
CA PHE A 96 10.76 -5.96 -3.70
C PHE A 96 11.87 -7.01 -3.70
N ASP A 97 11.48 -8.27 -3.85
CA ASP A 97 12.37 -9.42 -4.07
C ASP A 97 12.98 -9.48 -5.49
N ASN A 98 12.93 -8.37 -6.22
CA ASN A 98 13.38 -8.25 -7.60
C ASN A 98 14.06 -6.91 -7.82
N ASP A 99 15.34 -6.89 -8.19
CA ASP A 99 16.10 -5.64 -8.32
C ASP A 99 15.72 -4.79 -9.56
N ASN A 100 14.95 -5.34 -10.51
CA ASN A 100 14.53 -4.59 -11.70
C ASN A 100 13.25 -3.78 -11.46
N VAL A 101 12.57 -4.01 -10.34
CA VAL A 101 11.35 -3.32 -9.92
C VAL A 101 11.61 -2.78 -8.52
N TYR A 102 11.35 -1.50 -8.28
CA TYR A 102 11.66 -0.89 -6.99
C TYR A 102 10.50 -0.05 -6.47
N ILE A 103 10.52 0.20 -5.15
CA ILE A 103 9.52 1.02 -4.49
C ILE A 103 9.98 2.47 -4.56
N GLU A 104 9.24 3.28 -5.31
CA GLU A 104 9.52 4.72 -5.44
C GLU A 104 8.94 5.54 -4.29
N LYS A 105 7.76 5.15 -3.83
CA LYS A 105 7.04 5.86 -2.79
C LYS A 105 6.14 4.90 -2.03
N VAL A 106 6.09 5.07 -0.72
CA VAL A 106 5.12 4.43 0.16
C VAL A 106 4.26 5.50 0.80
N VAL A 107 2.94 5.29 0.80
CA VAL A 107 1.98 6.13 1.51
C VAL A 107 1.16 5.25 2.43
N VAL A 108 1.18 5.52 3.72
CA VAL A 108 0.30 4.88 4.70
C VAL A 108 -0.86 5.81 5.00
N ASN A 109 -2.08 5.28 5.03
CA ASN A 109 -3.25 6.07 5.41
C ASN A 109 -3.26 6.32 6.92
N ASP A 110 -3.49 7.58 7.33
CA ASP A 110 -3.31 8.05 8.71
C ASP A 110 -4.45 7.63 9.67
N ASN A 111 -5.47 6.93 9.17
CA ASN A 111 -6.61 6.47 9.95
C ASN A 111 -6.62 4.93 10.05
N PRO A 112 -5.74 4.32 10.88
CA PRO A 112 -5.74 2.87 11.04
C PRO A 112 -6.99 2.38 11.77
N GLU A 113 -7.49 1.23 11.36
CA GLU A 113 -8.58 0.52 12.03
C GLU A 113 -7.99 -0.39 13.11
N LYS A 114 -8.55 -0.39 14.32
CA LYS A 114 -8.07 -1.21 15.44
C LYS A 114 -9.15 -2.15 15.94
N GLU A 115 -8.79 -3.42 16.07
CA GLU A 115 -9.61 -4.48 16.65
C GLU A 115 -8.76 -5.32 17.59
N ASN A 116 -9.04 -5.29 18.90
CA ASN A 116 -8.21 -5.93 19.94
C ASN A 116 -6.74 -5.45 19.88
N ASP A 117 -5.78 -6.37 19.80
CA ASP A 117 -4.35 -6.12 19.61
C ASP A 117 -3.94 -6.01 18.12
N LEU A 118 -4.88 -6.13 17.19
CA LEU A 118 -4.64 -5.99 15.76
C LEU A 118 -4.88 -4.57 15.29
N THR A 119 -3.93 -4.03 14.53
CA THR A 119 -4.06 -2.74 13.83
C THR A 119 -3.97 -2.97 12.33
N LYS A 120 -4.94 -2.46 11.58
CA LYS A 120 -5.02 -2.52 10.11
C LYS A 120 -4.64 -1.16 9.53
N TYR A 121 -3.74 -1.17 8.56
CA TYR A 121 -3.32 -0.02 7.77
C TYR A 121 -3.65 -0.25 6.31
N THR A 122 -4.08 0.79 5.60
CA THR A 122 -4.06 0.80 4.13
C THR A 122 -2.76 1.43 3.65
N VAL A 123 -2.02 0.70 2.82
CA VAL A 123 -0.70 1.12 2.32
C VAL A 123 -0.74 1.15 0.80
N SER A 124 -0.26 2.25 0.22
CA SER A 124 -0.10 2.42 -1.23
C SER A 124 1.37 2.39 -1.60
N PHE A 125 1.72 1.56 -2.58
CA PHE A 125 3.07 1.46 -3.14
C PHE A 125 3.08 2.03 -4.55
N THR A 126 3.89 3.06 -4.78
CA THR A 126 4.24 3.50 -6.14
C THR A 126 5.49 2.75 -6.59
N VAL A 127 5.40 2.12 -7.74
CA VAL A 127 6.38 1.20 -8.32
C VAL A 127 7.13 1.90 -9.44
N GLY A 128 8.45 1.78 -9.39
CA GLY A 128 9.37 2.18 -10.45
C GLY A 128 10.06 0.97 -11.11
N PHE A 129 10.64 1.20 -12.28
CA PHE A 129 11.24 0.17 -13.12
C PHE A 129 12.64 0.58 -13.57
N ALA A 130 13.60 -0.35 -13.48
CA ALA A 130 14.98 -0.07 -13.88
C ALA A 130 15.19 -0.12 -15.40
N LYS A 131 14.49 -1.03 -16.10
CA LYS A 131 14.62 -1.26 -17.54
C LYS A 131 13.36 -1.88 -18.14
N ASP A 132 13.22 -1.80 -19.47
CA ASP A 132 12.17 -2.50 -20.22
C ASP A 132 12.12 -3.99 -19.88
N GLY A 133 10.94 -4.53 -19.64
CA GLY A 133 10.79 -5.95 -19.38
C GLY A 133 9.47 -6.36 -18.75
N ASN A 134 9.38 -7.66 -18.48
CA ASN A 134 8.31 -8.30 -17.74
C ASN A 134 8.88 -8.84 -16.44
N TYR A 135 8.21 -8.57 -15.33
CA TYR A 135 8.67 -8.87 -13.98
C TYR A 135 7.53 -9.45 -13.15
N SER A 136 7.90 -10.21 -12.13
CA SER A 136 6.97 -10.64 -11.09
C SER A 136 7.55 -10.31 -9.73
N VAL A 137 6.70 -9.87 -8.81
CA VAL A 137 7.03 -9.66 -7.41
C VAL A 137 6.15 -10.57 -6.58
N LYS A 138 6.76 -11.28 -5.61
CA LYS A 138 6.05 -12.20 -4.72
C LYS A 138 6.21 -11.87 -3.25
N GLU A 139 7.28 -11.14 -2.91
CA GLU A 139 7.64 -10.83 -1.52
C GLU A 139 8.12 -9.38 -1.37
N LEU A 140 7.83 -8.79 -0.21
CA LEU A 140 8.56 -7.62 0.28
C LEU A 140 9.71 -8.09 1.17
N VAL A 141 10.87 -7.49 0.99
CA VAL A 141 12.08 -7.77 1.77
C VAL A 141 12.39 -6.57 2.66
N TYR A 142 12.60 -6.85 3.94
CA TYR A 142 13.12 -5.92 4.93
C TYR A 142 14.51 -6.36 5.38
N ASP A 143 15.44 -5.42 5.45
CA ASP A 143 16.80 -5.69 5.90
C ASP A 143 17.23 -4.57 6.87
N ASP A 144 17.58 -4.95 8.10
CA ASP A 144 18.07 -4.03 9.13
C ASP A 144 19.59 -4.08 9.32
N GLY A 145 20.30 -4.78 8.42
CA GLY A 145 21.75 -5.00 8.47
C GLY A 145 22.17 -6.19 9.33
N ASN A 146 21.28 -6.71 10.19
CA ASN A 146 21.54 -7.91 11.00
C ASN A 146 20.64 -9.07 10.59
N ASN A 147 19.43 -8.79 10.12
CA ASN A 147 18.44 -9.78 9.72
C ASN A 147 17.74 -9.36 8.42
N THR A 148 17.44 -10.35 7.60
CA THR A 148 16.56 -10.20 6.44
C THR A 148 15.23 -10.90 6.73
N VAL A 149 14.14 -10.16 6.64
CA VAL A 149 12.77 -10.67 6.80
C VAL A 149 12.05 -10.56 5.46
N LYS A 150 11.33 -11.62 5.09
CA LYS A 150 10.54 -11.69 3.86
C LYS A 150 9.06 -11.74 4.22
N TYR A 151 8.27 -10.86 3.61
CA TYR A 151 6.83 -10.79 3.77
C TYR A 151 6.16 -11.20 2.46
N PRO A 152 5.50 -12.37 2.42
CA PRO A 152 4.74 -12.78 1.24
C PRO A 152 3.63 -11.77 0.94
N MET A 153 3.48 -11.39 -0.33
CA MET A 153 2.50 -10.37 -0.74
C MET A 153 1.60 -10.81 -1.90
N GLY A 154 1.65 -12.08 -2.30
CA GLY A 154 0.89 -12.61 -3.44
C GLY A 154 1.76 -12.73 -4.68
N ASN A 155 1.21 -12.43 -5.86
CA ASN A 155 1.92 -12.48 -7.14
C ASN A 155 1.40 -11.38 -8.06
N ILE A 156 2.19 -10.31 -8.21
CA ILE A 156 1.87 -9.20 -9.11
C ILE A 156 2.82 -9.26 -10.30
N ALA A 157 2.26 -9.39 -11.50
CA ALA A 157 2.99 -9.26 -12.75
C ALA A 157 3.07 -7.79 -13.16
N PHE A 158 4.28 -7.34 -13.49
CA PHE A 158 4.53 -6.01 -14.02
C PHE A 158 5.08 -6.09 -15.44
N THR A 159 4.64 -5.19 -16.30
CA THR A 159 5.21 -4.97 -17.62
C THR A 159 5.61 -3.51 -17.77
N TYR A 160 6.87 -3.26 -18.09
CA TYR A 160 7.38 -1.93 -18.38
C TYR A 160 7.87 -1.87 -19.81
N LYS A 161 7.35 -0.93 -20.59
CA LYS A 161 7.71 -0.76 -22.00
C LYS A 161 8.30 0.60 -22.33
N MET A 162 9.33 0.61 -23.16
CA MET A 162 9.81 1.81 -23.85
C MET A 162 8.95 2.04 -25.09
N GLY A 163 8.34 3.21 -25.21
CA GLY A 163 7.50 3.52 -26.37
C GLY A 163 6.79 4.85 -26.26
N GLN A 164 5.90 5.13 -27.21
CA GLN A 164 5.07 6.32 -27.15
C GLN A 164 3.69 5.99 -26.59
N THR A 165 3.24 6.79 -25.63
CA THR A 165 1.86 6.70 -25.17
C THR A 165 0.93 7.36 -26.17
N VAL A 166 -0.27 6.82 -26.32
CA VAL A 166 -1.39 7.49 -27.00
C VAL A 166 -2.46 7.87 -26.00
N ASP A 167 -2.88 9.12 -26.06
CA ASP A 167 -4.03 9.61 -25.32
C ASP A 167 -5.29 9.33 -26.11
N LEU A 168 -6.03 8.30 -25.71
CA LEU A 168 -7.32 7.93 -26.28
C LEU A 168 -8.43 8.30 -25.32
N GLN A 169 -9.52 8.86 -25.84
CA GLN A 169 -10.74 9.11 -25.07
C GLN A 169 -11.40 7.79 -24.70
N GLN A 170 -11.62 7.57 -23.41
CA GLN A 170 -11.99 6.29 -22.85
C GLN A 170 -12.99 6.40 -21.70
N GLY A 171 -13.84 5.39 -21.57
CA GLY A 171 -14.60 5.05 -20.37
C GLY A 171 -14.23 3.66 -19.89
N ILE A 172 -14.48 3.38 -18.62
CA ILE A 172 -14.15 2.08 -18.02
C ILE A 172 -15.31 1.69 -17.11
N ASP A 173 -15.86 0.50 -17.34
CA ASP A 173 -16.81 -0.15 -16.45
C ASP A 173 -16.25 -1.51 -16.05
N THR A 174 -16.06 -1.68 -14.76
CA THR A 174 -15.29 -2.79 -14.24
C THR A 174 -15.93 -3.36 -13.00
N GLU A 175 -16.07 -4.68 -13.00
CA GLU A 175 -16.31 -5.44 -11.80
C GLU A 175 -15.36 -6.63 -11.80
N ILE A 176 -14.15 -6.44 -11.26
CA ILE A 176 -13.13 -7.51 -11.20
C ILE A 176 -13.67 -8.75 -10.47
N THR A 177 -14.53 -8.57 -9.47
CA THR A 177 -15.18 -9.69 -8.76
C THR A 177 -16.07 -10.54 -9.65
N ASN A 178 -16.58 -9.98 -10.75
CA ASN A 178 -17.32 -10.69 -11.80
C ASN A 178 -16.42 -11.10 -12.97
N ASN A 179 -15.10 -11.09 -12.77
CA ASN A 179 -14.10 -11.61 -13.70
C ASN A 179 -14.16 -10.97 -15.10
N LYS A 180 -14.65 -9.73 -15.20
CA LYS A 180 -14.78 -9.04 -16.48
C LYS A 180 -14.58 -7.55 -16.36
N ILE A 181 -13.88 -6.99 -17.33
CA ILE A 181 -13.67 -5.56 -17.49
C ILE A 181 -14.10 -5.12 -18.88
N ALA A 182 -14.83 -4.01 -18.96
CA ALA A 182 -15.20 -3.34 -20.19
C ALA A 182 -14.46 -1.99 -20.32
N TYR A 183 -13.70 -1.85 -21.40
CA TYR A 183 -13.11 -0.60 -21.84
C TYR A 183 -13.94 -0.02 -22.98
N TYR A 184 -14.38 1.22 -22.86
CA TYR A 184 -15.12 1.94 -23.89
C TYR A 184 -14.20 2.94 -24.57
N PHE A 185 -13.77 2.69 -25.79
CA PHE A 185 -13.10 3.73 -26.58
C PHE A 185 -14.17 4.64 -27.17
N LEU A 186 -14.21 5.88 -26.71
CA LEU A 186 -15.31 6.80 -26.98
C LEU A 186 -15.29 7.29 -28.43
N GLU A 187 -16.48 7.61 -28.96
CA GLU A 187 -16.67 8.09 -30.34
C GLU A 187 -15.88 9.36 -30.67
N ASN A 188 -15.48 10.13 -29.65
CA ASN A 188 -14.71 11.37 -29.76
C ASN A 188 -13.25 11.17 -30.20
N ASN A 189 -12.74 9.93 -30.25
CA ASN A 189 -11.45 9.66 -30.85
C ASN A 189 -11.50 9.93 -32.36
N LYS A 190 -10.62 10.81 -32.85
CA LYS A 190 -10.65 11.31 -34.23
C LYS A 190 -9.91 10.42 -35.23
N GLU A 191 -8.89 9.72 -34.77
CA GLU A 191 -8.05 8.87 -35.62
C GLU A 191 -8.48 7.41 -35.50
N PRO A 192 -8.51 6.66 -36.61
CA PRO A 192 -8.70 5.22 -36.57
C PRO A 192 -7.47 4.53 -35.96
N PHE A 193 -7.70 3.49 -35.18
CA PHE A 193 -6.65 2.68 -34.59
C PHE A 193 -7.08 1.22 -34.41
N THR A 194 -6.11 0.35 -34.23
CA THR A 194 -6.32 -1.06 -33.88
C THR A 194 -5.74 -1.34 -32.51
N VAL A 195 -6.55 -1.97 -31.65
CA VAL A 195 -6.07 -2.61 -30.42
C VAL A 195 -5.49 -3.96 -30.80
N GLU A 196 -4.17 -4.07 -30.86
CA GLU A 196 -3.48 -5.30 -31.26
C GLU A 196 -3.64 -6.36 -30.15
N GLY A 197 -3.57 -5.95 -28.88
CA GLY A 197 -3.83 -6.80 -27.73
C GLY A 197 -3.30 -6.25 -26.39
N LEU A 198 -3.40 -7.07 -25.35
CA LEU A 198 -2.76 -6.82 -24.06
C LEU A 198 -1.27 -7.18 -24.13
N VAL A 199 -0.43 -6.25 -23.67
CA VAL A 199 1.01 -6.44 -23.51
C VAL A 199 1.34 -6.81 -22.07
N SER A 200 0.54 -6.30 -21.12
CA SER A 200 0.63 -6.66 -19.72
C SER A 200 -0.30 -7.84 -19.41
N GLY A 201 0.28 -8.98 -19.09
CA GLY A 201 -0.40 -9.94 -18.21
C GLY A 201 -0.53 -11.32 -18.81
N GLU A 202 0.25 -12.23 -18.25
CA GLU A 202 -0.23 -13.41 -17.56
C GLU A 202 0.69 -13.60 -16.35
N SER A 203 0.16 -14.02 -15.22
CA SER A 203 0.95 -14.67 -14.17
C SER A 203 0.48 -16.12 -14.06
N SER A 204 1.26 -16.98 -13.39
CA SER A 204 0.82 -18.35 -13.12
C SER A 204 -0.54 -18.44 -12.43
N ASP A 205 -0.97 -17.37 -11.74
CA ASP A 205 -2.16 -17.36 -10.90
C ASP A 205 -3.32 -16.54 -11.52
N PHE A 206 -3.06 -15.82 -12.61
CA PHE A 206 -4.00 -14.88 -13.25
C PHE A 206 -3.76 -14.82 -14.77
N THR A 207 -4.74 -15.25 -15.55
CA THR A 207 -4.73 -15.21 -17.02
C THR A 207 -5.90 -14.37 -17.55
N TYR A 208 -5.83 -13.98 -18.82
CA TYR A 208 -6.76 -13.04 -19.42
C TYR A 208 -7.20 -13.51 -20.80
N THR A 209 -8.50 -13.39 -21.09
CA THR A 209 -9.06 -13.66 -22.42
C THR A 209 -9.59 -12.37 -23.02
N TYR A 210 -9.20 -12.07 -24.25
CA TYR A 210 -9.56 -10.83 -24.94
C TYR A 210 -9.47 -11.02 -26.46
N LYS A 211 -10.12 -10.13 -27.21
CA LYS A 211 -10.03 -10.11 -28.67
C LYS A 211 -8.81 -9.31 -29.13
N LYS A 212 -8.00 -9.90 -30.00
CA LYS A 212 -6.86 -9.24 -30.66
C LYS A 212 -7.30 -8.56 -31.94
N ASN A 213 -6.54 -7.55 -32.38
CA ASN A 213 -6.71 -6.84 -33.65
C ASN A 213 -8.11 -6.23 -33.84
N VAL A 214 -8.61 -5.58 -32.79
CA VAL A 214 -9.94 -4.94 -32.81
C VAL A 214 -9.80 -3.51 -33.28
N LYS A 215 -10.46 -3.18 -34.39
CA LYS A 215 -10.39 -1.85 -35.01
C LYS A 215 -11.41 -0.88 -34.41
N PHE A 216 -10.94 0.28 -33.99
CA PHE A 216 -11.76 1.45 -33.72
C PHE A 216 -12.03 2.23 -35.01
N THR A 217 -13.26 2.70 -35.17
CA THR A 217 -13.67 3.55 -36.30
C THR A 217 -14.18 4.89 -35.76
N PRO A 218 -13.63 6.04 -36.21
CA PRO A 218 -14.08 7.35 -35.75
C PRO A 218 -15.60 7.54 -35.87
N GLY A 219 -16.19 8.18 -34.87
CA GLY A 219 -17.64 8.41 -34.79
C GLY A 219 -18.46 7.20 -34.32
N LYS A 220 -17.82 6.13 -33.84
CA LYS A 220 -18.49 4.99 -33.19
C LYS A 220 -17.75 4.61 -31.91
N GLN A 221 -18.48 4.35 -30.83
CA GLN A 221 -17.89 3.73 -29.65
C GLN A 221 -17.42 2.30 -29.96
N LEU A 222 -16.28 1.91 -29.40
CA LEU A 222 -15.82 0.52 -29.37
C LEU A 222 -15.82 -0.01 -27.94
N ASP A 223 -16.58 -1.08 -27.74
CA ASP A 223 -16.61 -1.82 -26.48
C ASP A 223 -15.57 -2.95 -26.54
N TYR A 224 -14.60 -2.92 -25.64
CA TYR A 224 -13.51 -3.87 -25.59
C TYR A 224 -13.50 -4.59 -24.24
N TYR A 225 -13.71 -5.90 -24.29
CA TYR A 225 -13.85 -6.72 -23.09
C TYR A 225 -12.58 -7.52 -22.81
N VAL A 226 -12.23 -7.59 -21.53
CA VAL A 226 -11.19 -8.47 -20.99
C VAL A 226 -11.84 -9.34 -19.92
N ASP A 227 -11.88 -10.65 -20.17
CA ASP A 227 -12.28 -11.64 -19.19
C ASP A 227 -11.04 -12.07 -18.39
N ILE A 228 -11.22 -12.22 -17.08
CA ILE A 228 -10.16 -12.48 -16.11
C ILE A 228 -10.37 -13.87 -15.53
N ASN A 229 -9.37 -14.73 -15.63
CA ASN A 229 -9.38 -16.03 -14.97
C ASN A 229 -8.29 -16.04 -13.92
N GLY A 230 -8.67 -16.18 -12.64
CA GLY A 230 -7.70 -16.16 -11.56
C GLY A 230 -8.17 -16.92 -10.34
N ASN A 231 -7.21 -17.28 -9.50
CA ASN A 231 -7.46 -18.01 -8.25
C ASN A 231 -7.60 -17.08 -7.02
N ALA A 232 -7.86 -15.78 -7.23
CA ALA A 232 -8.07 -14.85 -6.12
C ALA A 232 -9.34 -15.23 -5.35
N THR A 233 -9.19 -15.39 -4.04
CA THR A 233 -10.35 -15.52 -3.16
C THR A 233 -10.95 -14.14 -2.91
N GLY A 234 -12.19 -14.07 -2.41
CA GLY A 234 -12.79 -12.78 -2.03
C GLY A 234 -12.01 -12.02 -0.96
N ALA A 235 -11.10 -12.70 -0.25
CA ALA A 235 -10.20 -12.15 0.76
C ALA A 235 -8.87 -11.64 0.19
N ASP A 236 -8.53 -11.91 -1.07
CA ASP A 236 -7.32 -11.38 -1.70
C ASP A 236 -7.62 -10.05 -2.40
N THR A 237 -6.65 -9.17 -2.50
CA THR A 237 -6.77 -7.98 -3.35
C THR A 237 -6.41 -8.37 -4.77
N THR A 238 -7.25 -7.99 -5.73
CA THR A 238 -6.91 -8.12 -7.16
C THR A 238 -6.66 -6.73 -7.73
N VAL A 239 -5.59 -6.56 -8.49
CA VAL A 239 -5.26 -5.32 -9.20
C VAL A 239 -5.13 -5.57 -10.69
N PHE A 240 -5.79 -4.74 -11.50
CA PHE A 240 -5.63 -4.77 -12.95
C PHE A 240 -5.44 -3.36 -13.50
N CYS A 241 -4.30 -3.16 -14.16
CA CYS A 241 -3.94 -1.91 -14.82
C CYS A 241 -3.22 -2.27 -16.13
N PRO A 242 -3.95 -2.46 -17.23
CA PRO A 242 -3.33 -3.02 -18.42
C PRO A 242 -2.54 -2.00 -19.23
N LEU A 243 -1.57 -2.50 -19.99
CA LEU A 243 -0.92 -1.84 -21.10
C LEU A 243 -1.41 -2.52 -22.39
N PHE A 244 -2.02 -1.75 -23.28
CA PHE A 244 -2.44 -2.19 -24.61
C PHE A 244 -1.43 -1.75 -25.66
N GLU A 245 -1.13 -2.61 -26.62
CA GLU A 245 -0.45 -2.21 -27.86
C GLU A 245 -1.46 -1.68 -28.86
N ILE A 246 -1.20 -0.48 -29.38
CA ILE A 246 -2.07 0.23 -30.30
C ILE A 246 -1.33 0.52 -31.59
N LYS A 247 -1.99 0.22 -32.71
CA LYS A 247 -1.56 0.61 -34.04
C LYS A 247 -2.41 1.75 -34.56
N ILE A 248 -1.81 2.92 -34.75
CA ILE A 248 -2.44 4.05 -35.44
C ILE A 248 -2.23 3.88 -36.95
N GLU A 249 -3.27 4.12 -37.76
CA GLU A 249 -3.13 4.05 -39.22
C GLU A 249 -2.04 5.02 -39.71
N ASN A 250 -1.22 4.58 -40.67
CA ASN A 250 -0.09 5.34 -41.22
C ASN A 250 1.06 5.66 -40.23
N SER A 251 1.08 5.04 -39.05
CA SER A 251 2.23 5.10 -38.14
C SER A 251 3.05 3.81 -38.19
N ASN A 252 4.37 3.95 -38.30
CA ASN A 252 5.33 2.84 -38.22
C ASN A 252 5.89 2.64 -36.80
N GLN A 253 5.42 3.42 -35.82
CA GLN A 253 5.91 3.36 -34.45
C GLN A 253 4.97 2.51 -33.59
N THR A 254 5.53 1.65 -32.74
CA THR A 254 4.77 0.98 -31.69
C THR A 254 4.26 2.03 -30.71
N LYS A 255 2.94 2.06 -30.53
CA LYS A 255 2.30 2.93 -29.56
C LYS A 255 1.58 2.09 -28.52
N TYR A 256 1.42 2.66 -27.34
CA TYR A 256 0.73 1.98 -26.27
C TYR A 256 -0.31 2.87 -25.62
N PHE A 257 -1.36 2.22 -25.13
CA PHE A 257 -2.41 2.85 -24.37
C PHE A 257 -2.42 2.28 -22.94
N VAL A 258 -2.34 3.17 -21.97
CA VAL A 258 -2.54 2.85 -20.55
C VAL A 258 -3.86 3.50 -20.13
N PRO A 259 -4.89 2.72 -19.77
CA PRO A 259 -6.14 3.29 -19.27
C PRO A 259 -5.91 4.03 -17.96
N ILE A 260 -6.62 5.14 -17.75
CA ILE A 260 -6.42 6.03 -16.59
C ILE A 260 -6.80 5.37 -15.25
N SER A 261 -7.67 4.35 -15.25
CA SER A 261 -8.09 3.68 -14.02
C SER A 261 -7.40 2.34 -13.80
N GLN A 262 -7.07 2.12 -12.53
CA GLN A 262 -6.74 0.80 -11.99
C GLN A 262 -8.01 0.24 -11.39
N THR A 263 -8.32 -1.02 -11.68
CA THR A 263 -9.42 -1.69 -11.01
C THR A 263 -8.90 -2.52 -9.86
N TYR A 264 -9.56 -2.37 -8.71
CA TYR A 264 -9.32 -3.15 -7.51
C TYR A 264 -10.51 -4.08 -7.25
N GLY A 265 -10.24 -5.35 -6.95
CA GLY A 265 -11.22 -6.34 -6.52
C GLY A 265 -10.87 -6.93 -5.16
N GLY A 266 -11.86 -7.54 -4.50
CA GLY A 266 -11.69 -8.19 -3.20
C GLY A 266 -11.90 -7.25 -2.02
N ASN A 267 -13.16 -6.98 -1.67
CA ASN A 267 -13.52 -6.08 -0.57
C ASN A 267 -13.91 -6.80 0.73
N ASN A 268 -13.69 -8.12 0.84
CA ASN A 268 -14.02 -8.82 2.07
C ASN A 268 -12.94 -8.55 3.12
N ASN A 269 -13.32 -7.90 4.22
CA ASN A 269 -12.45 -7.76 5.37
C ASN A 269 -12.13 -9.14 5.95
N LEU A 270 -10.85 -9.43 6.16
CA LEU A 270 -10.42 -10.58 6.93
C LEU A 270 -10.70 -10.34 8.42
N SER A 271 -11.24 -11.34 9.11
CA SER A 271 -11.48 -11.28 10.56
C SER A 271 -10.17 -11.41 11.35
N TYR A 272 -10.16 -10.88 12.57
CA TYR A 272 -9.06 -11.04 13.52
C TYR A 272 -8.58 -12.50 13.63
N SER A 273 -9.50 -13.46 13.77
CA SER A 273 -9.18 -14.89 13.89
C SER A 273 -8.45 -15.43 12.66
N GLN A 274 -8.91 -15.07 11.45
CA GLN A 274 -8.26 -15.49 10.20
C GLN A 274 -6.84 -14.92 10.09
N ILE A 275 -6.63 -13.67 10.48
CA ILE A 275 -5.33 -13.00 10.38
C ILE A 275 -4.34 -13.55 11.42
N LYS A 276 -4.83 -13.85 12.63
CA LYS A 276 -4.02 -14.41 13.71
C LYS A 276 -3.39 -15.75 13.32
N GLU A 277 -4.11 -16.60 12.58
CA GLU A 277 -3.58 -17.86 12.07
C GLU A 277 -2.42 -17.68 11.07
N TYR A 278 -2.38 -16.57 10.32
CA TYR A 278 -1.29 -16.27 9.38
C TYR A 278 -0.04 -15.71 10.07
N VAL A 279 -0.20 -15.06 11.22
CA VAL A 279 0.90 -14.37 11.93
C VAL A 279 1.56 -15.24 13.00
N GLN A 280 0.87 -16.26 13.53
CA GLN A 280 1.39 -17.14 14.59
C GLN A 280 2.09 -18.41 14.08
N LYS A 281 2.38 -18.51 12.77
CA LYS A 281 3.19 -19.60 12.18
C LYS A 281 4.62 -19.12 11.95
#